data_AF-A0A835W517-F1
#
_entry.id   AF-A0A835W517-F1
#
_cell.length_a   1.000
_cell.length_b   1.000
_cell.length_c   1.000
_cell.angle_alpha   90.00
_cell.angle_beta   90.00
_cell.angle_gamma   90.00
#
_symmetry.space_group_name_H-M   'P 1'
#
loop_
_entity.id
_entity.type
_entity.pdbx_description
1 polymer ?
#
loop_
_entity_poly.entity_id
_entity_poly.type
_entity_poly.pdbx_seq_one_letter_code
_entity_poly.pdbx_strand_id
1 'polypeptide(L)'
;MPQYGECEYWDERYSREPAAFDWYQGFGGLSAILRHVFPLDSSLLHVGVGSSRLQEEMARAGWRHIVNVDYSKVVIKHMAELHKDLPQLEYRVADVRSMPELGDRSFDGVLDKGTLDAILCGEGSAVHATAMVMESYRVLKPGGALMLVTYGDPLSRLPYLNEVLDWDVSVLALTKQEVVEALDVEPVVRPLIKGPYPATNLDCMDALSGLEGMHFVYICRKRGTSSASTSSGGAGAGAGDEPHAAPARAAAVEREPAAAAAGRDEAAVSGRQSHDARDSPAPSDAPQERGRGAGVGDDVEAVEEGGAREGASSMTPPPEAPADKAAAPGDRGQE
;
A
#
# COMPACT_ATOMS: atom_id res chain seq x y z
N MET A 1 7.86 2.01 -19.53
CA MET A 1 7.87 1.36 -18.20
C MET A 1 6.46 0.87 -17.91
N PRO A 2 6.28 -0.22 -17.16
CA PRO A 2 4.96 -0.68 -16.76
C PRO A 2 4.21 0.41 -15.98
N GLN A 3 2.89 0.48 -16.18
CA GLN A 3 2.02 1.49 -15.56
C GLN A 3 1.50 0.97 -14.21
N TYR A 4 2.40 0.71 -13.26
CA TYR A 4 2.06 0.09 -11.97
C TYR A 4 1.08 0.92 -11.11
N GLY A 5 0.91 2.21 -11.39
CA GLY A 5 -0.10 3.04 -10.72
C GLY A 5 -1.53 2.82 -11.21
N GLU A 6 -1.71 2.24 -12.41
CA GLU A 6 -3.00 2.16 -13.09
C GLU A 6 -3.69 0.81 -12.83
N CYS A 7 -4.97 0.84 -12.50
CA CYS A 7 -5.73 -0.38 -12.18
C CYS A 7 -5.82 -1.34 -13.38
N GLU A 8 -5.92 -0.78 -14.58
CA GLU A 8 -6.02 -1.53 -15.84
C GLU A 8 -4.79 -2.40 -16.09
N TYR A 9 -3.60 -1.92 -15.71
CA TYR A 9 -2.36 -2.70 -15.81
C TYR A 9 -2.45 -3.98 -14.97
N TRP A 10 -2.93 -3.86 -13.73
CA TRP A 10 -3.06 -5.00 -12.83
C TRP A 10 -4.17 -5.96 -13.23
N ASP A 11 -5.32 -5.44 -13.67
CA ASP A 11 -6.40 -6.28 -14.22
C ASP A 11 -5.92 -7.12 -15.42
N GLU A 12 -5.14 -6.53 -16.33
CA GLU A 12 -4.54 -7.26 -17.46
C GLU A 12 -3.54 -8.31 -16.96
N ARG A 13 -2.63 -7.93 -16.06
CA ARG A 13 -1.61 -8.83 -15.50
C ARG A 13 -2.27 -10.04 -14.82
N TYR A 14 -3.22 -9.82 -13.92
CA TYR A 14 -3.90 -10.89 -13.20
C TYR A 14 -4.77 -11.77 -14.10
N SER A 15 -5.24 -11.24 -15.23
CA SER A 15 -5.96 -12.03 -16.23
C SER A 15 -5.03 -12.96 -17.02
N ARG A 16 -3.80 -12.51 -17.29
CA ARG A 16 -2.80 -13.26 -18.08
C ARG A 16 -1.98 -14.24 -17.25
N GLU A 17 -1.67 -13.85 -16.02
CA GLU A 17 -0.77 -14.56 -15.11
C GLU A 17 -1.48 -14.80 -13.78
N PRO A 18 -2.42 -15.78 -13.71
CA PRO A 18 -3.19 -16.05 -12.50
C PRO A 18 -2.37 -16.77 -11.41
N ALA A 19 -1.13 -17.16 -11.71
CA ALA A 19 -0.27 -17.82 -10.75
C ALA A 19 0.06 -16.89 -9.57
N ALA A 20 0.24 -17.51 -8.41
CA ALA A 20 0.67 -16.78 -7.22
C ALA A 20 2.03 -16.13 -7.46
N PHE A 21 2.15 -14.85 -7.10
CA PHE A 21 3.41 -14.12 -7.20
C PHE A 21 3.62 -13.26 -5.96
N ASP A 22 4.81 -13.37 -5.37
CA ASP A 22 5.20 -12.63 -4.19
C ASP A 22 6.27 -11.59 -4.50
N TRP A 23 5.89 -10.32 -4.39
CA TRP A 23 6.85 -9.23 -4.35
C TRP A 23 7.61 -9.24 -3.01
N TYR A 24 8.92 -9.01 -3.10
CA TYR A 24 9.89 -8.82 -2.02
C TYR A 24 10.18 -10.02 -1.12
N GLN A 25 9.30 -10.31 -0.17
CA GLN A 25 9.54 -11.32 0.86
C GLN A 25 8.30 -12.21 0.94
N GLY A 26 8.51 -13.53 0.96
CA GLY A 26 7.47 -14.50 1.31
C GLY A 26 7.25 -14.57 2.83
N PHE A 27 6.34 -15.43 3.26
CA PHE A 27 6.04 -15.60 4.69
C PHE A 27 7.27 -16.00 5.51
N GLY A 28 8.14 -16.85 4.98
CA GLY A 28 9.36 -17.30 5.66
C GLY A 28 10.20 -16.13 6.18
N GLY A 29 10.52 -15.17 5.31
CA GLY A 29 11.32 -13.99 5.64
C GLY A 29 10.61 -12.98 6.56
N LEU A 30 9.27 -12.95 6.56
CA LEU A 30 8.49 -11.99 7.34
C LEU A 30 7.94 -12.57 8.66
N SER A 31 7.89 -13.89 8.82
CA SER A 31 7.14 -14.58 9.89
C SER A 31 7.50 -14.10 11.30
N ALA A 32 8.78 -13.92 11.59
CA ALA A 32 9.25 -13.44 12.89
C ALA A 32 8.79 -11.99 13.16
N ILE A 33 8.84 -11.13 12.14
CA ILE A 33 8.43 -9.73 12.24
C ILE A 33 6.90 -9.64 12.36
N LEU A 34 6.17 -10.38 11.53
CA LEU A 34 4.71 -10.46 11.59
C LEU A 34 4.24 -10.88 12.99
N ARG A 35 4.84 -11.92 13.58
CA ARG A 35 4.51 -12.36 14.96
C ARG A 35 4.84 -11.32 16.02
N HIS A 36 5.89 -10.54 15.80
CA HIS A 36 6.28 -9.48 16.72
C HIS A 36 5.32 -8.29 16.66
N VAL A 37 4.90 -7.89 15.45
CA VAL A 37 4.07 -6.70 15.22
C VAL A 37 2.59 -7.00 15.45
N PHE A 38 2.14 -8.19 15.03
CA PHE A 38 0.74 -8.61 15.01
C PHE A 38 0.53 -9.90 15.82
N PRO A 39 0.07 -9.80 17.08
CA PRO A 39 -0.42 -10.95 17.84
C PRO A 39 -1.45 -11.79 17.04
N LEU A 40 -1.52 -13.10 17.27
CA LEU A 40 -2.35 -14.02 16.47
C LEU A 40 -3.85 -13.75 16.52
N ASP A 41 -4.32 -13.06 17.56
CA ASP A 41 -5.71 -12.63 17.75
C ASP A 41 -6.01 -11.24 17.16
N SER A 42 -5.03 -10.59 16.53
CA SER A 42 -5.19 -9.30 15.86
C SER A 42 -6.17 -9.40 14.69
N SER A 43 -7.03 -8.39 14.54
CA SER A 43 -7.79 -8.13 13.32
C SER A 43 -6.92 -7.36 12.33
N LEU A 44 -6.62 -7.97 11.17
CA LEU A 44 -5.68 -7.42 10.20
C LEU A 44 -6.36 -6.99 8.90
N LEU A 45 -5.85 -5.90 8.31
CA LEU A 45 -6.13 -5.48 6.94
C LEU A 45 -4.87 -5.64 6.08
N HIS A 46 -4.91 -6.46 5.04
CA HIS A 46 -3.84 -6.59 4.06
C HIS A 46 -4.21 -5.78 2.82
N VAL A 47 -3.50 -4.67 2.60
CA VAL A 47 -3.76 -3.73 1.50
C VAL A 47 -2.99 -4.12 0.25
N GLY A 48 -3.62 -4.00 -0.92
CA GLY A 48 -3.09 -4.41 -2.22
C GLY A 48 -2.57 -5.84 -2.22
N VAL A 49 -3.41 -6.79 -1.79
CA VAL A 49 -3.02 -8.20 -1.56
C VAL A 49 -2.45 -8.88 -2.81
N GLY A 50 -2.89 -8.46 -4.01
CA GLY A 50 -2.53 -9.11 -5.27
C GLY A 50 -2.73 -10.63 -5.25
N SER A 51 -1.87 -11.35 -5.97
CA SER A 51 -1.86 -12.81 -6.03
C SER A 51 -0.88 -13.47 -5.04
N SER A 52 -0.42 -12.72 -4.03
CA SER A 52 0.46 -13.23 -2.97
C SER A 52 -0.17 -14.42 -2.23
N ARG A 53 0.64 -15.33 -1.68
CA ARG A 53 0.15 -16.38 -0.74
C ARG A 53 0.49 -16.07 0.71
N LEU A 54 1.03 -14.89 1.00
CA LEU A 54 1.42 -14.48 2.35
C LEU A 54 0.27 -14.63 3.36
N GLN A 55 -0.92 -14.14 3.02
CA GLN A 55 -2.10 -14.22 3.87
C GLN A 55 -2.57 -15.66 4.12
N GLU A 56 -2.40 -16.56 3.15
CA GLU A 56 -2.72 -17.99 3.33
C GLU A 56 -1.78 -18.61 4.36
N GLU A 57 -0.48 -18.36 4.22
CA GLU A 57 0.52 -18.87 5.16
C GLU A 57 0.33 -18.27 6.55
N MET A 58 -0.04 -17.00 6.65
CA MET A 58 -0.46 -16.38 7.92
C MET A 58 -1.69 -17.09 8.53
N ALA A 59 -2.75 -17.33 7.76
CA ALA A 59 -3.93 -18.05 8.27
C ALA A 59 -3.54 -19.44 8.79
N ARG A 60 -2.72 -20.18 8.04
CA ARG A 60 -2.19 -21.50 8.45
C ARG A 60 -1.29 -21.43 9.69
N ALA A 61 -0.60 -20.31 9.90
CA ALA A 61 0.24 -20.06 11.06
C ALA A 61 -0.54 -19.60 12.31
N GLY A 62 -1.85 -19.34 12.20
CA GLY A 62 -2.76 -19.15 13.33
C GLY A 62 -3.45 -17.79 13.43
N TRP A 63 -3.19 -16.84 12.52
CA TRP A 63 -3.98 -15.60 12.46
C TRP A 63 -5.41 -15.90 12.03
N ARG A 64 -6.38 -15.29 12.72
CA ARG A 64 -7.79 -15.71 12.61
C ARG A 64 -8.69 -14.77 11.83
N HIS A 65 -8.26 -13.54 11.57
CA HIS A 65 -9.07 -12.54 10.89
C HIS A 65 -8.19 -11.61 10.05
N ILE A 66 -8.14 -11.87 8.74
CA ILE A 66 -7.39 -11.07 7.77
C ILE A 66 -8.34 -10.66 6.65
N VAL A 67 -8.65 -9.37 6.58
CA VAL A 67 -9.37 -8.76 5.47
C VAL A 67 -8.35 -8.36 4.42
N ASN A 68 -8.48 -8.88 3.21
CA ASN A 68 -7.56 -8.64 2.10
C ASN A 68 -8.26 -7.76 1.07
N VAL A 69 -7.62 -6.67 0.69
CA VAL A 69 -8.17 -5.73 -0.29
C VAL A 69 -7.23 -5.47 -1.44
N ASP A 70 -7.82 -5.24 -2.61
CA ASP A 70 -7.14 -4.83 -3.82
C ASP A 70 -8.19 -4.11 -4.69
N TYR A 71 -7.77 -3.12 -5.48
CA TYR A 71 -8.70 -2.43 -6.37
C TYR A 71 -9.08 -3.28 -7.60
N SER A 72 -8.30 -4.33 -7.89
CA SER A 72 -8.51 -5.23 -9.02
C SER A 72 -9.58 -6.26 -8.66
N LYS A 73 -10.70 -6.18 -9.37
CA LYS A 73 -11.78 -7.16 -9.23
C LYS A 73 -11.35 -8.54 -9.68
N VAL A 74 -10.41 -8.61 -10.63
CA VAL A 74 -9.89 -9.86 -11.19
C VAL A 74 -9.19 -10.66 -10.09
N VAL A 75 -8.23 -10.04 -9.38
CA VAL A 75 -7.46 -10.74 -8.36
C VAL A 75 -8.29 -11.05 -7.12
N ILE A 76 -9.17 -10.14 -6.71
CA ILE A 76 -10.06 -10.37 -5.56
C ILE A 76 -10.96 -11.58 -5.82
N LYS A 77 -11.56 -11.67 -7.02
CA LYS A 77 -12.39 -12.83 -7.37
C LYS A 77 -11.57 -14.13 -7.40
N HIS A 78 -10.37 -14.09 -7.99
CA HIS A 78 -9.50 -15.25 -8.07
C HIS A 78 -9.10 -15.76 -6.68
N MET A 79 -8.61 -14.87 -5.82
CA MET A 79 -8.12 -15.23 -4.49
C MET A 79 -9.24 -15.63 -3.53
N ALA A 80 -10.44 -15.03 -3.65
CA ALA A 80 -11.61 -15.45 -2.90
C ALA A 80 -12.02 -16.89 -3.23
N GLU A 81 -11.99 -17.30 -4.51
CA GLU A 81 -12.29 -18.67 -4.91
C GLU A 81 -11.19 -19.64 -4.45
N LEU A 82 -9.91 -19.25 -4.62
CA LEU A 82 -8.76 -20.05 -4.21
C LEU A 82 -8.79 -20.36 -2.70
N HIS A 83 -9.25 -19.40 -1.89
CA HIS A 83 -9.24 -19.49 -0.43
C HIS A 83 -10.64 -19.66 0.18
N LYS A 84 -11.63 -20.13 -0.58
CA LYS A 84 -13.01 -20.33 -0.09
C LYS A 84 -13.13 -21.23 1.15
N ASP A 85 -12.18 -22.14 1.34
CA ASP A 85 -12.13 -23.07 2.47
C ASP A 85 -11.28 -22.55 3.66
N LEU A 86 -10.80 -21.30 3.59
CA LEU A 86 -10.04 -20.63 4.65
C LEU A 86 -10.88 -19.49 5.25
N PRO A 87 -11.77 -19.78 6.24
CA PRO A 87 -12.68 -18.79 6.81
C PRO A 87 -12.00 -17.64 7.57
N GLN A 88 -10.69 -17.75 7.82
CA GLN A 88 -9.87 -16.68 8.41
C GLN A 88 -9.62 -15.53 7.43
N LEU A 89 -9.79 -15.78 6.13
CA LEU A 89 -9.48 -14.86 5.05
C LEU A 89 -10.77 -14.30 4.44
N GLU A 90 -10.85 -12.98 4.43
CA GLU A 90 -11.89 -12.25 3.71
C GLU A 90 -11.25 -11.49 2.54
N TYR A 91 -11.97 -11.37 1.43
CA TYR A 91 -11.51 -10.67 0.23
C TYR A 91 -12.55 -9.63 -0.21
N ARG A 92 -12.12 -8.37 -0.37
CA ARG A 92 -12.98 -7.26 -0.81
C ARG A 92 -12.29 -6.41 -1.86
N VAL A 93 -13.06 -5.90 -2.79
CA VAL A 93 -12.58 -4.88 -3.74
C VAL A 93 -12.59 -3.53 -3.02
N ALA A 94 -11.44 -2.88 -2.92
CA ALA A 94 -11.32 -1.55 -2.32
C ALA A 94 -10.14 -0.78 -2.90
N ASP A 95 -10.27 0.54 -2.98
CA ASP A 95 -9.15 1.44 -3.29
C ASP A 95 -8.52 1.90 -1.97
N VAL A 96 -7.26 1.55 -1.75
CA VAL A 96 -6.55 1.79 -0.49
C VAL A 96 -6.33 3.29 -0.21
N ARG A 97 -6.55 4.16 -1.21
CA ARG A 97 -6.54 5.62 -1.06
C ARG A 97 -7.81 6.15 -0.39
N SER A 98 -8.91 5.38 -0.40
CA SER A 98 -10.19 5.71 0.21
C SER A 98 -11.08 4.46 0.34
N MET A 99 -11.27 3.99 1.56
CA MET A 99 -12.00 2.76 1.95
C MET A 99 -13.18 3.09 2.89
N PRO A 100 -14.18 3.88 2.45
CA PRO A 100 -15.29 4.34 3.29
C PRO A 100 -16.16 3.19 3.85
N GLU A 101 -16.12 2.02 3.23
CA GLU A 101 -16.78 0.79 3.67
C GLU A 101 -16.12 0.15 4.90
N LEU A 102 -14.87 0.54 5.21
CA LEU A 102 -14.15 0.10 6.40
C LEU A 102 -14.27 1.17 7.49
N GLY A 103 -14.78 0.78 8.65
CA GLY A 103 -14.97 1.70 9.78
C GLY A 103 -13.66 2.24 10.33
N ASP A 104 -13.70 3.45 10.88
CA ASP A 104 -12.59 4.03 11.63
C ASP A 104 -12.18 3.10 12.79
N ARG A 105 -10.87 3.01 13.05
CA ARG A 105 -10.33 2.26 14.21
C ARG A 105 -10.88 0.83 14.30
N SER A 106 -10.96 0.14 13.16
CA SER A 106 -11.52 -1.21 13.04
C SER A 106 -10.46 -2.32 13.07
N PHE A 107 -9.19 -2.02 12.76
CA PHE A 107 -8.12 -3.00 12.68
C PHE A 107 -7.02 -2.79 13.72
N ASP A 108 -6.45 -3.88 14.21
CA ASP A 108 -5.28 -3.90 15.09
C ASP A 108 -3.98 -3.74 14.29
N GLY A 109 -4.00 -4.14 13.02
CA GLY A 109 -2.86 -4.00 12.12
C GLY A 109 -3.25 -3.80 10.66
N VAL A 110 -2.42 -3.04 9.93
CA VAL A 110 -2.47 -2.92 8.47
C VAL A 110 -1.14 -3.45 7.92
N LEU A 111 -1.20 -4.32 6.93
CA LEU A 111 -0.04 -4.88 6.24
C LEU A 111 -0.02 -4.40 4.79
N ASP A 112 1.04 -3.72 4.39
CA ASP A 112 1.37 -3.41 3.00
C ASP A 112 2.60 -4.22 2.59
N LYS A 113 2.54 -4.82 1.39
CA LYS A 113 3.71 -5.41 0.73
C LYS A 113 3.79 -4.96 -0.73
N GLY A 114 4.34 -3.77 -0.93
CA GLY A 114 4.63 -3.20 -2.25
C GLY A 114 3.51 -2.43 -2.91
N THR A 115 2.38 -2.24 -2.23
CA THR A 115 1.26 -1.46 -2.76
C THR A 115 1.62 0.03 -2.80
N LEU A 116 2.25 0.55 -1.73
CA LEU A 116 2.78 1.92 -1.73
C LEU A 116 3.79 2.15 -2.86
N ASP A 117 4.60 1.13 -3.20
CA ASP A 117 5.57 1.21 -4.30
C ASP A 117 4.89 1.32 -5.66
N ALA A 118 3.83 0.53 -5.86
CA ALA A 118 3.01 0.58 -7.07
C ALA A 118 2.35 1.96 -7.23
N ILE A 119 1.77 2.51 -6.17
CA ILE A 119 1.18 3.86 -6.15
C ILE A 119 2.22 4.92 -6.51
N LEU A 120 3.44 4.79 -5.99
CA LEU A 120 4.50 5.77 -6.24
C LEU A 120 5.03 5.76 -7.68
N CYS A 121 4.69 4.76 -8.49
CA CYS A 121 4.99 4.70 -9.92
C CYS A 121 3.97 5.43 -10.80
N GLY A 122 2.82 5.86 -10.25
CA GLY A 122 1.74 6.50 -10.99
C GLY A 122 1.82 8.03 -11.06
N GLU A 123 0.95 8.64 -11.87
CA GLU A 123 0.74 10.08 -11.83
C GLU A 123 0.12 10.52 -10.49
N GLY A 124 0.46 11.71 -10.00
CA GLY A 124 -0.02 12.18 -8.69
C GLY A 124 0.48 11.34 -7.51
N SER A 125 1.53 10.54 -7.72
CA SER A 125 2.09 9.56 -6.77
C SER A 125 2.19 10.05 -5.33
N ALA A 126 2.71 11.26 -5.11
CA ALA A 126 2.87 11.81 -3.76
C ALA A 126 1.51 11.98 -3.04
N VAL A 127 0.51 12.54 -3.72
CA VAL A 127 -0.84 12.74 -3.16
C VAL A 127 -1.50 11.40 -2.88
N HIS A 128 -1.35 10.42 -3.78
CA HIS A 128 -1.92 9.09 -3.61
C HIS A 128 -1.23 8.28 -2.50
N ALA A 129 0.08 8.41 -2.36
CA ALA A 129 0.85 7.82 -1.26
C ALA A 129 0.39 8.38 0.09
N THR A 130 0.29 9.71 0.22
CA THR A 130 -0.27 10.36 1.42
C THR A 130 -1.69 9.88 1.70
N ALA A 131 -2.55 9.79 0.69
CA ALA A 131 -3.92 9.31 0.86
C ALA A 131 -3.96 7.88 1.42
N MET A 132 -3.17 6.96 0.87
CA MET A 132 -3.08 5.58 1.38
C MET A 132 -2.57 5.52 2.83
N VAL A 133 -1.54 6.30 3.16
CA VAL A 133 -0.96 6.34 4.52
C VAL A 133 -1.98 6.88 5.52
N MET A 134 -2.68 7.96 5.17
CA MET A 134 -3.74 8.55 6.00
C MET A 134 -4.93 7.60 6.17
N GLU A 135 -5.29 6.88 5.12
CA GLU A 135 -6.40 5.92 5.17
C GLU A 135 -6.05 4.70 6.03
N SER A 136 -4.82 4.20 5.93
CA SER A 136 -4.27 3.19 6.83
C SER A 136 -4.29 3.67 8.28
N TYR A 137 -3.90 4.92 8.53
CA TYR A 137 -3.98 5.51 9.86
C TYR A 137 -5.41 5.61 10.39
N ARG A 138 -6.40 5.97 9.54
CA ARG A 138 -7.82 6.08 9.91
C ARG A 138 -8.39 4.76 10.41
N VAL A 139 -8.16 3.68 9.68
CA VAL A 139 -8.71 2.35 9.99
C VAL A 139 -8.00 1.68 11.18
N LEU A 140 -6.79 2.11 11.53
CA LEU A 140 -6.06 1.59 12.69
C LEU A 140 -6.66 2.03 14.03
N LYS A 141 -6.83 1.06 14.94
CA LYS A 141 -7.11 1.31 16.36
C LYS A 141 -5.95 2.03 17.04
N PRO A 142 -6.19 2.79 18.13
CA PRO A 142 -5.12 3.26 18.99
C PRO A 142 -4.23 2.10 19.45
N GLY A 143 -2.92 2.25 19.35
CA GLY A 143 -1.95 1.18 19.66
C GLY A 143 -1.74 0.16 18.53
N GLY A 144 -2.52 0.21 17.45
CA GLY A 144 -2.32 -0.62 16.26
C GLY A 144 -1.12 -0.17 15.41
N ALA A 145 -0.74 -0.98 14.42
CA ALA A 145 0.43 -0.70 13.60
C ALA A 145 0.20 -0.90 12.09
N LEU A 146 0.78 -0.01 11.28
CA LEU A 146 1.04 -0.27 9.86
C LEU A 146 2.41 -0.94 9.75
N MET A 147 2.48 -2.08 9.06
CA MET A 147 3.72 -2.73 8.62
C MET A 147 3.82 -2.61 7.11
N LEU A 148 4.83 -1.89 6.62
CA LEU A 148 5.10 -1.65 5.20
C LEU A 148 6.37 -2.39 4.79
N VAL A 149 6.26 -3.30 3.82
CA VAL A 149 7.39 -4.04 3.24
C VAL A 149 7.66 -3.52 1.83
N THR A 150 8.87 -3.02 1.59
CA THR A 150 9.19 -2.25 0.39
C THR A 150 10.67 -2.36 0.01
N TYR A 151 11.00 -2.04 -1.23
CA TYR A 151 12.39 -1.76 -1.65
C TYR A 151 12.84 -0.33 -1.31
N GLY A 152 11.89 0.59 -1.05
CA GLY A 152 12.17 2.00 -0.78
C GLY A 152 12.94 2.21 0.51
N ASP A 153 14.13 2.80 0.39
CA ASP A 153 14.96 3.19 1.52
C ASP A 153 14.31 4.32 2.37
N PRO A 154 14.83 4.59 3.57
CA PRO A 154 14.26 5.60 4.46
C PRO A 154 14.19 7.02 3.88
N LEU A 155 15.10 7.41 2.98
CA LEU A 155 15.03 8.72 2.33
C LEU A 155 13.81 8.82 1.42
N SER A 156 13.46 7.70 0.76
CA SER A 156 12.34 7.63 -0.18
C SER A 156 10.97 7.36 0.47
N ARG A 157 10.92 6.80 1.69
CA ARG A 157 9.65 6.38 2.34
C ARG A 157 9.26 7.23 3.54
N LEU A 158 10.23 7.67 4.35
CA LEU A 158 9.93 8.46 5.54
C LEU A 158 9.23 9.80 5.28
N PRO A 159 9.45 10.51 4.14
CA PRO A 159 8.70 11.73 3.85
C PRO A 159 7.18 11.52 3.91
N TYR A 160 6.67 10.38 3.43
CA TYR A 160 5.24 10.06 3.47
C TYR A 160 4.79 9.56 4.84
N LEU A 161 5.59 8.73 5.50
CA LEU A 161 5.23 8.14 6.79
C LEU A 161 5.24 9.17 7.93
N ASN A 162 6.10 10.18 7.85
CA ASN A 162 6.20 11.22 8.89
C ASN A 162 5.16 12.34 8.77
N GLU A 163 4.34 12.36 7.71
CA GLU A 163 3.22 13.32 7.62
C GLU A 163 2.17 13.07 8.72
N VAL A 164 2.06 11.82 9.18
CA VAL A 164 1.23 11.45 10.33
C VAL A 164 2.02 11.69 11.62
N LEU A 165 1.65 12.74 12.35
CA LEU A 165 2.38 13.17 13.56
C LEU A 165 2.14 12.30 14.81
N ASP A 166 1.14 11.40 14.77
CA ASP A 166 0.65 10.66 15.94
C ASP A 166 0.96 9.15 15.88
N TRP A 167 2.08 8.78 15.27
CA TRP A 167 2.63 7.43 15.36
C TRP A 167 4.16 7.44 15.44
N ASP A 168 4.70 6.36 15.99
CA ASP A 168 6.16 6.16 16.10
C ASP A 168 6.61 5.21 14.99
N VAL A 169 7.68 5.56 14.28
CA VAL A 169 8.21 4.78 13.14
C VAL A 169 9.48 4.04 13.56
N SER A 170 9.54 2.74 13.25
CA SER A 170 10.75 1.91 13.35
C SER A 170 11.07 1.31 11.99
N VAL A 171 12.36 1.16 11.66
CA VAL A 171 12.81 0.63 10.37
C VAL A 171 13.72 -0.56 10.57
N LEU A 172 13.47 -1.62 9.79
CA LEU A 172 14.32 -2.81 9.69
C LEU A 172 14.83 -2.95 8.25
N ALA A 173 16.08 -3.37 8.07
CA ALA A 173 16.57 -3.90 6.79
C ALA A 173 16.62 -5.43 6.83
N LEU A 174 16.20 -6.04 5.73
CA LEU A 174 16.14 -7.48 5.52
C LEU A 174 16.95 -7.85 4.28
N THR A 175 17.74 -8.91 4.41
CA THR A 175 18.35 -9.57 3.25
C THR A 175 17.27 -10.13 2.33
N LYS A 176 17.45 -9.95 1.03
CA LYS A 176 16.59 -10.50 -0.02
C LYS A 176 16.48 -12.02 0.09
N GLN A 177 15.27 -12.56 -0.07
CA GLN A 177 15.03 -13.98 0.05
C GLN A 177 15.86 -14.78 -0.97
N GLU A 178 16.04 -14.26 -2.18
CA GLU A 178 16.84 -14.93 -3.22
C GLU A 178 18.31 -15.02 -2.84
N VAL A 179 18.83 -14.05 -2.07
CA VAL A 179 20.21 -14.06 -1.57
C VAL A 179 20.36 -15.05 -0.42
N VAL A 180 19.38 -15.11 0.48
CA VAL A 180 19.32 -16.09 1.58
C VAL A 180 19.33 -17.50 1.01
N GLU A 181 18.46 -17.77 0.05
CA GLU A 181 18.33 -19.08 -0.61
C GLU A 181 19.57 -19.44 -1.43
N ALA A 182 20.12 -18.50 -2.21
CA ALA A 182 21.30 -18.77 -3.05
C ALA A 182 22.58 -19.02 -2.25
N LEU A 183 22.70 -18.41 -1.06
CA LEU A 183 23.90 -18.51 -0.23
C LEU A 183 23.75 -19.49 0.94
N ASP A 184 22.56 -20.05 1.18
CA ASP A 184 22.24 -20.92 2.33
C ASP A 184 22.66 -20.27 3.67
N VAL A 185 22.31 -18.99 3.84
CA VAL A 185 22.64 -18.18 5.03
C VAL A 185 21.39 -17.81 5.80
N GLU A 186 21.53 -17.55 7.10
CA GLU A 186 20.42 -17.00 7.90
C GLU A 186 20.08 -15.56 7.45
N PRO A 187 18.79 -15.18 7.40
CA PRO A 187 18.39 -13.84 7.01
C PRO A 187 18.90 -12.82 8.03
N VAL A 188 19.58 -11.79 7.54
CA VAL A 188 20.02 -10.69 8.40
C VAL A 188 18.87 -9.71 8.59
N VAL A 189 18.41 -9.57 9.83
CA VAL A 189 17.50 -8.51 10.26
C VAL A 189 18.32 -7.44 10.98
N ARG A 190 18.47 -6.27 10.37
CA ARG A 190 19.17 -5.13 11.00
C ARG A 190 18.14 -4.11 11.47
N PRO A 191 17.99 -3.87 12.80
CA PRO A 191 17.25 -2.72 13.26
C PRO A 191 18.02 -1.46 12.90
N LEU A 192 17.44 -0.63 12.06
CA LEU A 192 18.10 0.59 11.61
C LEU A 192 17.76 1.74 12.56
N ILE A 193 16.51 1.85 13.06
CA ILE A 193 16.18 2.89 14.06
C ILE A 193 14.87 2.81 14.85
N LYS A 194 14.86 3.61 15.95
CA LYS A 194 13.69 4.15 16.68
C LYS A 194 13.85 5.67 16.86
N GLY A 195 12.99 6.50 16.26
CA GLY A 195 12.96 7.96 16.49
C GLY A 195 12.69 8.80 15.25
N PRO A 196 12.47 10.12 15.38
CA PRO A 196 12.24 11.01 14.24
C PRO A 196 13.53 11.13 13.41
N TYR A 197 13.44 10.78 12.13
CA TYR A 197 14.54 10.86 11.16
C TYR A 197 14.47 12.20 10.42
N PRO A 198 15.36 13.16 10.69
CA PRO A 198 15.59 14.22 9.74
C PRO A 198 16.30 13.60 8.52
N ALA A 199 15.54 13.34 7.46
CA ALA A 199 16.00 12.72 6.21
C ALA A 199 17.16 13.47 5.53
N THR A 200 17.54 14.64 6.02
CA THR A 200 18.64 15.48 5.53
C THR A 200 19.95 15.33 6.32
N ASN A 201 20.02 14.45 7.33
CA ASN A 201 21.21 14.29 8.16
C ASN A 201 22.21 13.30 7.53
N LEU A 202 23.50 13.66 7.53
CA LEU A 202 24.62 12.82 7.10
C LEU A 202 24.65 11.47 7.85
N ASP A 203 24.26 11.48 9.14
CA ASP A 203 24.14 10.26 9.95
C ASP A 203 23.14 9.25 9.37
N CYS A 204 22.11 9.72 8.64
CA CYS A 204 21.15 8.85 7.96
C CYS A 204 21.78 8.19 6.73
N MET A 205 22.56 8.95 5.95
CA MET A 205 23.27 8.41 4.79
C MET A 205 24.28 7.34 5.20
N ASP A 206 25.03 7.58 6.28
CA ASP A 206 25.98 6.62 6.83
C ASP A 206 25.28 5.36 7.36
N ALA A 207 24.13 5.50 8.03
CA ALA A 207 23.34 4.37 8.50
C ALA A 207 22.74 3.51 7.37
N LEU A 208 22.59 4.09 6.17
CA LEU A 208 22.08 3.41 4.97
C LEU A 208 23.19 2.87 4.07
N SER A 209 24.44 3.29 4.26
CA SER A 209 25.57 2.79 3.50
C SER A 209 25.74 1.27 3.69
N GLY A 210 25.91 0.53 2.59
CA GLY A 210 26.07 -0.92 2.62
C GLY A 210 24.77 -1.71 2.77
N LEU A 211 23.61 -1.05 2.64
CA LEU A 211 22.29 -1.69 2.59
C LEU A 211 21.73 -1.74 1.17
N GLU A 212 22.57 -1.50 0.15
CA GLU A 212 22.13 -1.57 -1.24
C GLU A 212 21.57 -2.96 -1.55
N GLY A 213 20.37 -3.00 -2.14
CA GLY A 213 19.73 -4.25 -2.49
C GLY A 213 19.08 -5.01 -1.32
N MET A 214 18.93 -4.41 -0.14
CA MET A 214 18.08 -4.96 0.93
C MET A 214 16.59 -4.66 0.66
N HIS A 215 15.70 -5.38 1.35
CA HIS A 215 14.30 -4.97 1.53
C HIS A 215 14.16 -4.25 2.87
N PHE A 216 13.26 -3.29 2.95
CA PHE A 216 13.00 -2.53 4.17
C PHE A 216 11.61 -2.86 4.72
N VAL A 217 11.52 -2.89 6.05
CA VAL A 217 10.25 -2.97 6.78
C VAL A 217 10.09 -1.76 7.67
N TYR A 218 9.03 -1.01 7.46
CA TYR A 218 8.63 0.11 8.32
C TYR A 218 7.49 -0.35 9.22
N ILE A 219 7.62 -0.09 10.51
CA ILE A 219 6.59 -0.36 11.50
C ILE A 219 6.16 0.99 12.09
N CYS A 220 4.99 1.46 11.69
CA CYS A 220 4.43 2.72 12.15
C CYS A 220 3.34 2.44 13.18
N ARG A 221 3.62 2.70 14.46
CA ARG A 221 2.72 2.35 15.56
C ARG A 221 1.93 3.55 16.03
N LYS A 222 0.62 3.52 15.79
CA LYS A 222 -0.33 4.55 16.21
C LYS A 222 -0.31 4.69 17.72
N ARG A 223 -0.14 5.91 18.22
CA ARG A 223 -0.10 6.13 19.67
C ARG A 223 -1.43 5.71 20.30
N GLY A 224 -1.33 5.05 21.45
CA GLY A 224 -2.50 4.72 22.24
C GLY A 224 -3.15 6.00 22.76
N THR A 225 -4.46 6.00 22.94
CA THR A 225 -5.08 7.01 23.81
C THR A 225 -4.51 6.75 25.20
N SER A 226 -3.58 7.58 25.64
CA SER A 226 -3.20 7.62 27.04
C SER A 226 -4.48 7.92 27.81
N SER A 227 -5.05 6.90 28.46
CA SER A 227 -5.98 7.15 29.55
C SER A 227 -5.17 7.97 30.53
N ALA A 228 -5.46 9.28 30.62
CA ALA A 228 -4.96 10.05 31.73
C ALA A 228 -5.43 9.31 32.97
N SER A 229 -4.51 8.62 33.64
CA SER A 229 -4.75 8.11 34.97
C SER A 229 -4.94 9.34 35.83
N THR A 230 -6.19 9.74 36.03
CA THR A 230 -6.56 10.64 37.11
C THR A 230 -6.14 9.95 38.40
N SER A 231 -4.95 10.31 38.89
CA SER A 231 -4.54 10.04 40.26
C SER A 231 -5.38 10.92 41.18
N SER A 232 -6.66 10.60 41.33
CA SER A 232 -7.44 11.06 42.47
C SER A 232 -7.14 10.12 43.63
N GLY A 233 -6.20 10.52 44.48
CA GLY A 233 -5.97 9.88 45.77
C GLY A 233 -7.26 9.87 46.58
N GLY A 234 -7.74 8.67 46.91
CA GLY A 234 -8.86 8.45 47.81
C GLY A 234 -8.39 8.13 49.23
N ALA A 235 -9.04 8.76 50.21
CA ALA A 235 -9.50 8.22 51.51
C ALA A 235 -9.91 9.41 52.40
N GLY A 236 -11.09 9.50 53.02
CA GLY A 236 -12.25 8.61 53.11
C GLY A 236 -13.20 9.10 54.21
N ALA A 237 -14.32 8.37 54.35
CA ALA A 237 -15.31 8.34 55.45
C ALA A 237 -16.60 9.17 55.32
N GLY A 238 -17.73 8.45 55.36
CA GLY A 238 -19.05 9.01 55.71
C GLY A 238 -20.22 8.23 55.10
N ALA A 239 -20.83 7.34 55.88
CA ALA A 239 -21.93 6.44 55.52
C ALA A 239 -23.32 7.13 55.48
N GLY A 240 -24.31 6.48 54.85
CA GLY A 240 -25.73 6.62 55.22
C GLY A 240 -26.77 6.59 54.08
N ASP A 241 -27.55 5.51 54.05
CA ASP A 241 -28.97 5.36 53.68
C ASP A 241 -29.58 5.93 52.37
N GLU A 242 -30.06 4.98 51.54
CA GLU A 242 -31.31 5.05 50.75
C GLU A 242 -32.55 4.92 51.68
N PRO A 243 -33.84 5.11 51.27
CA PRO A 243 -34.41 5.03 49.91
C PRO A 243 -35.50 6.08 49.55
N HIS A 244 -35.92 6.14 48.28
CA HIS A 244 -37.32 5.95 47.81
C HIS A 244 -37.68 6.63 46.46
N ALA A 245 -38.30 5.82 45.61
CA ALA A 245 -39.47 6.11 44.76
C ALA A 245 -39.37 7.00 43.50
N ALA A 246 -39.60 6.35 42.35
CA ALA A 246 -40.17 6.95 41.14
C ALA A 246 -41.65 7.39 41.35
N PRO A 247 -42.20 8.24 40.46
CA PRO A 247 -43.05 7.67 39.40
C PRO A 247 -43.06 8.39 38.02
N ALA A 248 -43.27 7.57 36.99
CA ALA A 248 -44.14 7.68 35.79
C ALA A 248 -44.37 8.98 34.96
N ARG A 249 -44.12 8.82 33.64
CA ARG A 249 -44.94 9.12 32.42
C ARG A 249 -45.34 10.55 32.01
N ALA A 250 -45.04 10.88 30.73
CA ALA A 250 -45.93 11.42 29.67
C ALA A 250 -45.19 11.34 28.29
N ALA A 251 -45.64 10.57 27.28
CA ALA A 251 -46.56 10.92 26.18
C ALA A 251 -46.14 12.22 25.41
N ALA A 252 -45.45 12.12 24.26
CA ALA A 252 -45.96 11.95 22.88
C ALA A 252 -46.34 13.28 22.20
N VAL A 253 -45.63 13.65 21.11
CA VAL A 253 -46.16 14.43 19.97
C VAL A 253 -45.43 14.00 18.69
N GLU A 254 -46.19 13.40 17.77
CA GLU A 254 -45.86 13.15 16.37
C GLU A 254 -45.71 14.47 15.58
N ARG A 255 -44.91 14.46 14.49
CA ARG A 255 -45.14 15.26 13.28
C ARG A 255 -44.20 14.85 12.13
N GLU A 256 -44.77 14.10 11.20
CA GLU A 256 -44.56 14.22 9.74
C GLU A 256 -45.98 14.34 9.12
N PRO A 257 -46.22 14.73 7.85
CA PRO A 257 -45.31 14.71 6.69
C PRO A 257 -45.39 15.97 5.80
N ALA A 258 -44.56 16.05 4.74
CA ALA A 258 -44.94 16.72 3.49
C ALA A 258 -44.07 16.26 2.29
N ALA A 259 -44.73 15.65 1.31
CA ALA A 259 -44.23 15.44 -0.06
C ALA A 259 -44.95 16.40 -1.02
N ALA A 260 -44.22 16.92 -2.02
CA ALA A 260 -44.67 17.46 -3.32
C ALA A 260 -43.46 18.17 -3.98
N ALA A 261 -43.20 18.17 -5.29
CA ALA A 261 -43.88 17.69 -6.49
C ALA A 261 -42.91 17.76 -7.69
N ALA A 262 -43.38 17.21 -8.81
CA ALA A 262 -42.69 16.87 -10.05
C ALA A 262 -42.57 17.98 -11.12
N GLY A 263 -41.80 17.67 -12.19
CA GLY A 263 -41.86 18.23 -13.56
C GLY A 263 -40.62 19.08 -13.91
N ARG A 264 -39.98 19.02 -15.08
CA ARG A 264 -40.29 18.58 -16.47
C ARG A 264 -38.93 18.35 -17.19
N ASP A 265 -38.75 17.31 -18.00
CA ASP A 265 -39.04 17.19 -19.45
C ASP A 265 -38.08 18.00 -20.34
N GLU A 266 -37.18 17.33 -21.08
CA GLU A 266 -36.82 17.72 -22.46
C GLU A 266 -36.33 16.49 -23.25
N ALA A 267 -36.93 16.36 -24.43
CA ALA A 267 -36.84 15.24 -25.35
C ALA A 267 -35.70 15.40 -26.37
N ALA A 268 -35.32 14.26 -26.93
CA ALA A 268 -34.41 14.10 -28.06
C ALA A 268 -34.91 14.79 -29.34
N VAL A 269 -33.97 15.28 -30.16
CA VAL A 269 -34.10 15.28 -31.63
C VAL A 269 -32.79 14.85 -32.28
N SER A 270 -32.95 13.84 -33.13
CA SER A 270 -32.01 13.23 -34.07
C SER A 270 -31.56 14.15 -35.21
N GLY A 271 -30.36 13.90 -35.74
CA GLY A 271 -29.97 14.35 -37.07
C GLY A 271 -28.70 13.64 -37.57
N ARG A 272 -28.88 12.61 -38.40
CA ARG A 272 -27.83 11.88 -39.15
C ARG A 272 -27.30 12.72 -40.32
N GLN A 273 -26.08 12.40 -40.75
CA GLN A 273 -25.55 12.22 -42.13
C GLN A 273 -24.10 12.75 -42.20
N SER A 274 -23.08 11.88 -42.23
CA SER A 274 -22.53 11.07 -43.35
C SER A 274 -21.69 11.86 -44.36
N HIS A 275 -20.40 11.53 -44.43
CA HIS A 275 -19.57 11.26 -45.63
C HIS A 275 -18.10 11.13 -45.17
N ASP A 276 -17.45 9.97 -45.40
CA ASP A 276 -16.53 9.69 -46.53
C ASP A 276 -15.34 10.68 -46.57
N ALA A 277 -14.07 10.32 -46.75
CA ALA A 277 -13.40 9.06 -46.99
C ALA A 277 -11.88 9.32 -46.95
N ARG A 278 -11.10 8.24 -46.79
CA ARG A 278 -9.84 7.94 -47.48
C ARG A 278 -8.50 8.62 -47.08
N ASP A 279 -7.50 7.75 -47.23
CA ASP A 279 -6.07 7.94 -47.53
C ASP A 279 -5.06 8.26 -46.40
N SER A 280 -4.42 7.17 -45.95
CA SER A 280 -2.97 7.04 -45.67
C SER A 280 -2.11 7.62 -46.81
N PRO A 281 -0.83 8.03 -46.64
CA PRO A 281 0.21 7.17 -46.04
C PRO A 281 1.33 7.86 -45.22
N ALA A 282 2.15 6.98 -44.63
CA ALA A 282 3.45 7.23 -44.01
C ALA A 282 4.42 8.07 -44.87
N PRO A 283 5.54 8.48 -44.27
CA PRO A 283 6.82 8.29 -44.95
C PRO A 283 7.84 7.54 -44.10
N SER A 284 8.54 6.64 -44.79
CA SER A 284 9.85 6.12 -44.44
C SER A 284 10.92 7.19 -44.70
N ASP A 285 12.04 7.07 -43.97
CA ASP A 285 13.42 7.03 -44.50
C ASP A 285 14.41 7.65 -43.52
N ALA A 286 15.38 6.81 -43.13
CA ALA A 286 16.67 7.22 -42.61
C ALA A 286 17.51 7.91 -43.72
N PRO A 287 18.56 8.65 -43.34
CA PRO A 287 19.86 8.22 -43.88
C PRO A 287 21.02 8.24 -42.88
N GLN A 288 22.07 7.57 -43.36
CA GLN A 288 23.36 7.21 -42.82
C GLN A 288 24.34 8.36 -42.48
N GLU A 289 25.10 8.11 -41.40
CA GLU A 289 26.57 8.19 -41.22
C GLU A 289 27.42 9.48 -41.39
N ARG A 290 28.33 9.57 -40.40
CA ARG A 290 29.77 9.95 -40.42
C ARG A 290 30.16 11.44 -40.30
N GLY A 291 31.02 11.71 -39.29
CA GLY A 291 31.98 12.82 -39.33
C GLY A 291 32.59 13.20 -37.98
N ARG A 292 33.88 12.91 -37.80
CA ARG A 292 34.73 13.26 -36.63
C ARG A 292 35.11 14.75 -36.62
N GLY A 293 35.43 15.30 -35.45
CA GLY A 293 36.25 16.52 -35.33
C GLY A 293 36.39 17.05 -33.90
N ALA A 294 37.62 17.08 -33.39
CA ALA A 294 38.02 17.59 -32.08
C ALA A 294 38.21 19.13 -32.08
N GLY A 295 38.10 19.76 -30.90
CA GLY A 295 38.52 21.15 -30.68
C GLY A 295 38.32 21.60 -29.22
N VAL A 296 39.42 21.96 -28.57
CA VAL A 296 39.55 22.47 -27.20
C VAL A 296 39.36 24.00 -27.19
N GLY A 297 38.82 24.56 -26.10
CA GLY A 297 38.90 25.99 -25.78
C GLY A 297 38.11 26.37 -24.52
N ASP A 298 38.82 26.67 -23.44
CA ASP A 298 38.33 27.31 -22.22
C ASP A 298 37.81 28.73 -22.52
N ASP A 299 36.74 29.17 -21.83
CA ASP A 299 36.77 30.42 -21.05
C ASP A 299 35.50 30.61 -20.20
N VAL A 300 35.71 31.35 -19.13
CA VAL A 300 34.88 31.53 -17.93
C VAL A 300 33.96 32.73 -18.10
N GLU A 301 32.67 32.61 -17.76
CA GLU A 301 31.91 33.74 -17.18
C GLU A 301 30.66 33.26 -16.44
N ALA A 302 30.49 33.77 -15.22
CA ALA A 302 29.38 33.52 -14.32
C ALA A 302 28.29 34.56 -14.52
N VAL A 303 27.02 34.13 -14.59
CA VAL A 303 25.86 34.97 -14.27
C VAL A 303 24.82 34.08 -13.59
N GLU A 304 24.43 34.48 -12.38
CA GLU A 304 23.30 33.93 -11.63
C GLU A 304 21.97 34.22 -12.36
N GLU A 305 21.05 33.25 -12.38
CA GLU A 305 19.64 33.52 -12.13
C GLU A 305 18.88 32.24 -11.80
N GLY A 306 17.97 32.34 -10.84
CA GLY A 306 17.31 31.24 -10.16
C GLY A 306 16.34 30.44 -11.02
N GLY A 307 16.27 29.14 -10.75
CA GLY A 307 15.25 28.24 -11.24
C GLY A 307 15.11 27.09 -10.25
N ALA A 308 13.95 26.99 -9.62
CA ALA A 308 13.58 25.91 -8.72
C ALA A 308 13.82 24.56 -9.42
N ARG A 309 14.73 23.75 -8.87
CA ARG A 309 14.91 22.37 -9.29
C ARG A 309 13.82 21.53 -8.64
N GLU A 310 12.80 21.19 -9.41
CA GLU A 310 12.00 20.00 -9.14
C GLU A 310 12.93 18.79 -9.27
N GLY A 311 13.34 18.25 -8.11
CA GLY A 311 14.03 16.98 -8.04
C GLY A 311 13.04 15.85 -8.30
N ALA A 312 12.72 15.60 -9.58
CA ALA A 312 12.12 14.34 -9.97
C ALA A 312 13.17 13.24 -9.76
N SER A 313 13.19 12.64 -8.57
CA SER A 313 13.93 11.41 -8.34
C SER A 313 13.28 10.33 -9.19
N SER A 314 13.92 9.97 -10.30
CA SER A 314 13.49 8.86 -11.15
C SER A 314 13.68 7.56 -10.35
N MET A 315 12.66 7.15 -9.60
CA MET A 315 12.67 5.84 -8.95
C MET A 315 12.60 4.78 -10.04
N THR A 316 13.55 3.85 -9.99
CA THR A 316 13.56 2.70 -10.89
C THR A 316 12.41 1.77 -10.51
N PRO A 317 11.55 1.33 -11.45
CA PRO A 317 10.48 0.39 -11.15
C PRO A 317 11.03 -0.90 -10.54
N PRO A 318 10.24 -1.63 -9.74
CA PRO A 318 10.66 -2.93 -9.26
C PRO A 318 10.96 -3.86 -10.45
N PRO A 319 11.95 -4.77 -10.33
CA PRO A 319 12.31 -5.67 -11.43
C PRO A 319 11.09 -6.49 -11.84
N GLU A 320 10.82 -6.55 -13.14
CA GLU A 320 9.72 -7.37 -13.67
C GLU A 320 9.89 -8.83 -13.25
N ALA A 321 8.80 -9.47 -12.84
CA ALA A 321 8.77 -10.91 -12.64
C ALA A 321 9.31 -11.62 -13.89
N PRO A 322 10.18 -12.63 -13.76
CA PRO A 322 10.63 -13.39 -14.92
C PRO A 322 9.42 -14.02 -15.61
N ALA A 323 9.27 -13.76 -16.91
CA ALA A 323 8.26 -14.43 -17.73
C ALA A 323 8.53 -15.93 -17.70
N ASP A 324 7.64 -16.69 -17.04
CA ASP A 324 7.78 -18.13 -16.92
C ASP A 324 7.66 -18.73 -18.32
N LYS A 325 8.77 -19.25 -18.86
CA LYS A 325 8.75 -19.96 -20.14
C LYS A 325 7.98 -21.24 -19.90
N ALA A 326 6.70 -21.23 -20.26
CA ALA A 326 5.88 -22.43 -20.30
C ALA A 326 6.64 -23.54 -21.04
N ALA A 327 7.09 -24.54 -20.28
CA ALA A 327 7.71 -25.73 -20.84
C ALA A 327 6.65 -26.42 -21.70
N ALA A 328 6.89 -26.47 -23.01
CA ALA A 328 6.06 -27.26 -23.92
C ALA A 328 6.02 -28.71 -23.41
N PRO A 329 4.84 -29.34 -23.31
CA PRO A 329 4.74 -30.71 -22.87
C PRO A 329 5.53 -31.59 -23.84
N GLY A 330 6.52 -32.29 -23.29
CA GLY A 330 7.33 -33.25 -24.01
C GLY A 330 6.46 -34.32 -24.65
N ASP A 331 6.66 -34.49 -25.95
CA ASP A 331 6.11 -35.53 -26.78
C ASP A 331 6.45 -36.91 -26.17
N ARG A 332 5.44 -37.57 -25.59
CA ARG A 332 5.49 -38.98 -25.25
C ARG A 332 4.78 -39.72 -26.37
N GLY A 333 5.57 -40.52 -27.08
CA GLY A 333 5.27 -41.07 -28.38
C GLY A 333 4.10 -42.06 -28.51
N GLN A 334 3.78 -42.29 -29.77
CA GLN A 334 3.33 -43.53 -30.43
C GLN A 334 4.02 -43.46 -31.81
N GLU A 335 4.76 -44.42 -32.35
CA GLU A 335 4.73 -45.90 -32.34
C GLU A 335 6.13 -46.52 -32.24
#